data_AF-A0A377BWK0-F1
#
_entry.id   AF-A0A377BWK0-F1
#
_cell.length_a   1.000
_cell.length_b   1.000
_cell.length_c   1.000
_cell.angle_alpha   90.00
_cell.angle_beta   90.00
_cell.angle_gamma   90.00
#
_symmetry.space_group_name_H-M   'P 1'
#
loop_
_entity.id
_entity.type
_entity.pdbx_description
1 polymer ?
#
loop_
_entity_poly.entity_id
_entity_poly.type
_entity_poly.pdbx_seq_one_letter_code
_entity_poly.pdbx_strand_id
1 'polypeptide(L)' 'MHLAPTSSTVNTLMMGDALAMAVMQARGFNEEDFARSHPAGALGARLLNKVHHLMRP' A
#
# COMPACT_ATOMS: atom_id res chain seq x y z
N MET A 1 0.55 29.33 -22.34
CA MET A 1 1.61 28.92 -21.39
C MET A 1 1.15 27.67 -20.66
N HIS A 2 1.84 26.54 -20.81
CA HIS A 2 1.66 25.37 -19.95
C HIS A 2 2.76 25.41 -18.88
N LEU A 3 2.48 26.11 -17.77
CA LEU A 3 3.41 26.12 -16.64
C LEU A 3 3.43 24.73 -16.01
N ALA A 4 4.62 24.21 -15.74
CA ALA A 4 4.75 22.93 -15.07
C ALA A 4 4.09 23.02 -13.69
N PRO A 5 3.25 22.05 -13.30
CA PRO A 5 2.64 22.04 -11.99
C PRO A 5 3.72 21.74 -10.94
N THR A 6 3.95 22.69 -10.03
CA THR A 6 5.00 22.63 -9.01
C THR A 6 4.43 22.17 -7.68
N SER A 7 4.06 23.12 -6.81
CA SER A 7 3.47 22.85 -5.49
C SER A 7 2.12 22.13 -5.59
N SER A 8 1.32 22.42 -6.62
CA SER A 8 0.00 21.81 -6.81
C SER A 8 0.06 20.29 -6.98
N THR A 9 1.10 19.76 -7.64
CA THR A 9 1.30 18.31 -7.80
C THR A 9 1.58 17.65 -6.45
N VAL A 10 2.47 18.25 -5.65
CA VAL A 10 2.83 17.74 -4.32
C VAL A 10 1.64 17.82 -3.37
N ASN A 11 0.90 18.92 -3.38
CA ASN A 11 -0.29 19.10 -2.53
C ASN A 11 -1.38 18.07 -2.86
N THR A 12 -1.57 17.77 -4.15
CA THR A 12 -2.52 16.73 -4.57
C THR A 12 -2.11 15.35 -4.06
N LEU A 13 -0.82 15.00 -4.15
CA LEU A 13 -0.30 13.74 -3.62
C LEU A 13 -0.50 13.64 -2.10
N MET A 14 -0.17 14.69 -1.36
CA MET A 14 -0.35 14.75 0.11
C MET A 14 -1.82 14.58 0.51
N MET A 15 -2.74 15.25 -0.19
CA MET A 15 -4.18 15.09 0.04
C MET A 15 -4.65 13.67 -0.25
N GLY A 16 -4.13 13.05 -1.31
CA GLY A 16 -4.42 11.66 -1.67
C GLY A 16 -3.97 10.69 -0.56
N ASP A 17 -2.74 10.82 -0.08
CA ASP A 17 -2.19 9.97 0.99
C ASP A 17 -2.98 10.14 2.29
N ALA A 18 -3.26 11.38 2.70
CA ALA A 18 -4.04 11.65 3.90
C ALA A 18 -5.43 11.02 3.84
N LEU A 19 -6.12 11.14 2.70
CA LEU A 19 -7.44 10.54 2.49
C LEU A 19 -7.39 9.01 2.50
N ALA A 20 -6.41 8.41 1.81
CA ALA A 20 -6.23 6.96 1.79
C ALA A 20 -6.03 6.40 3.20
N MET A 21 -5.14 7.02 3.99
CA MET A 21 -4.87 6.64 5.38
C MET A 21 -6.12 6.78 6.26
N ALA A 22 -6.86 7.88 6.14
CA ALA A 22 -8.11 8.09 6.89
C ALA A 22 -9.15 7.01 6.58
N VAL A 23 -9.31 6.64 5.30
CA VAL A 23 -10.26 5.58 4.89
C VAL A 23 -9.79 4.20 5.34
N MET A 24 -8.50 3.90 5.24
CA MET A 24 -7.93 2.65 5.74
C MET A 24 -8.22 2.47 7.23
N GLN A 25 -7.99 3.53 8.03
CA GLN A 25 -8.30 3.50 9.46
C GLN A 25 -9.81 3.33 9.72
N ALA A 26 -10.66 4.09 9.03
CA ALA A 26 -12.11 4.01 9.21
C ALA A 26 -12.70 2.65 8.83
N ARG A 27 -12.06 1.92 7.91
CA ARG A 27 -12.47 0.57 7.48
C ARG A 27 -11.80 -0.56 8.26
N GLY A 28 -10.91 -0.25 9.21
CA GLY A 28 -10.16 -1.27 9.94
C GLY A 28 -9.21 -2.08 9.06
N PHE A 29 -8.69 -1.47 7.98
CA PHE A 29 -7.75 -2.12 7.07
C PHE A 29 -6.49 -2.53 7.83
N ASN A 30 -6.11 -3.81 7.72
CA ASN A 30 -5.02 -4.39 8.50
C ASN A 30 -3.93 -5.02 7.61
N GLU A 31 -2.92 -5.62 8.25
CA GLU A 31 -1.78 -6.23 7.56
C GLU A 31 -2.18 -7.43 6.68
N GLU A 32 -3.17 -8.22 7.08
CA GLU A 32 -3.65 -9.37 6.29
C GLU A 32 -4.36 -8.90 5.01
N ASP A 33 -5.16 -7.82 5.12
CA ASP A 33 -5.77 -7.18 3.95
C ASP A 33 -4.70 -6.64 3.00
N PHE A 34 -3.67 -5.98 3.54
CA PHE A 34 -2.55 -5.50 2.74
C PHE A 34 -1.84 -6.65 2.01
N ALA A 35 -1.55 -7.73 2.72
CA ALA A 35 -0.85 -8.88 2.18
C ALA A 35 -1.63 -9.55 1.05
N ARG A 36 -2.96 -9.67 1.21
CA ARG A 36 -3.86 -10.22 0.18
C ARG A 36 -3.89 -9.37 -1.08
N SER A 37 -3.87 -8.04 -0.95
CA SER A 37 -3.86 -7.12 -2.10
C SER A 37 -2.48 -6.97 -2.76
N HIS A 38 -1.39 -7.25 -2.03
CA HIS A 38 -0.02 -7.09 -2.50
C HIS A 38 0.86 -8.34 -2.25
N PRO A 39 0.44 -9.54 -2.71
CA PRO A 39 1.09 -10.80 -2.32
C PRO A 39 2.52 -10.94 -2.84
N ALA A 40 2.84 -10.30 -3.97
CA ALA A 40 4.17 -10.32 -4.58
C ALA A 40 5.12 -9.25 -4.01
N GLY A 41 4.62 -8.29 -3.23
CA GLY A 41 5.44 -7.25 -2.62
C GLY A 41 6.23 -7.80 -1.42
N ALA A 42 7.34 -7.14 -1.05
CA ALA A 42 8.20 -7.61 0.04
C ALA A 42 7.44 -7.83 1.36
N LEU A 43 6.53 -6.90 1.71
CA LEU A 43 5.71 -7.03 2.93
C LEU A 43 4.64 -8.12 2.80
N GLY A 44 3.91 -8.18 1.68
CA GLY A 44 2.89 -9.21 1.48
C GLY A 44 3.46 -10.62 1.41
N ALA A 45 4.60 -10.79 0.74
CA ALA A 45 5.33 -12.05 0.71
C ALA A 45 5.79 -12.47 2.12
N ARG A 46 6.25 -11.54 2.96
CA ARG A 46 6.62 -11.81 4.35
C ARG A 46 5.42 -12.23 5.20
N LEU A 47 4.27 -11.63 4.98
CA LEU A 47 3.05 -11.91 5.74
C LEU A 47 2.37 -13.23 5.33
N LEU A 48 2.49 -13.63 4.05
CA LEU A 48 1.81 -14.82 3.51
C LEU A 48 2.69 -16.08 3.44
N ASN A 49 4.01 -15.95 3.28
CA ASN A 49 4.88 -17.12 3.10
C ASN A 49 5.24 -17.77 4.44
N LYS A 50 4.74 -18.99 4.66
CA LYS A 50 5.11 -19.86 5.78
C LYS A 50 6.22 -20.80 5.34
N VAL A 51 6.99 -21.32 6.31
CA VAL A 51 8.15 -22.21 6.08
C VAL A 51 7.81 -23.35 5.12
N HIS A 52 6.66 -24.01 5.32
CA HIS A 52 6.25 -25.15 4.50
C HIS A 52 5.91 -24.77 3.05
N HIS A 53 5.58 -23.51 2.75
CA HIS A 53 5.41 -23.05 1.36
C HIS A 53 6.73 -23.04 0.57
N LEU A 54 7.88 -22.99 1.27
CA LEU A 54 9.21 -22.89 0.68
C LEU A 54 9.98 -24.22 0.70
N MET A 55 9.43 -25.25 1.34
CA MET A 55 10.04 -26.58 1.36
C MET A 55 9.80 -27.26 0.01
N ARG A 56 10.90 -27.64 -0.65
CA ARG A 56 10.88 -28.55 -1.82
C ARG A 56 10.92 -30.00 -1.29
N PRO A 57 10.30 -30.97 -2.00
CA PRO A 57 10.33 -32.37 -1.60
C PRO A 57 11.77 -32.91 -1.48
#